data_AF-K7W798-F1
#
_entry.id   AF-K7W798-F1
#
_cell.length_a   1.000
_cell.length_b   1.000
_cell.length_c   1.000
_cell.angle_alpha   90.00
_cell.angle_beta   90.00
_cell.angle_gamma   90.00
#
_symmetry.space_group_name_H-M   'P 1'
#
loop_
_entity.id
_entity.type
_entity.pdbx_description
1 polymer ?
#
loop_
_entity_poly.entity_id
_entity_poly.type
_entity_poly.pdbx_seq_one_letter_code
_entity_poly.pdbx_strand_id
1 'polypeptide(L)'
;MTRQLHDQLAKEYLEELLKPLGKVETSKDVKSEVQEIDVWFVPTTTAINSELGLLGKMAVKSCLFEPYRNAPNEVEIRSCLVKLYSVQGELLRQAKREKRSISEEELPFLWILTPTCSERILEGFGAKTKEGWEKGVYFLPKYQKAAIVAINQLPMTEDTLWLRVLGKGRTQNEAISEVVELSKENDKWKYLVRIFASWRKNLELNSNVNDEEVRELIMSLSPAYLKQCEEWKQEGIEAGRQEGRQEGRQEGRQEGRQEGQKDGQRLMVESLLAVRFGNLDEELSAIISQLMELSPTERTQLLVNLSREELLARFKVD
;
A
#
# COMPACT_ATOMS: atom_id res chain seq x y z
N MET A 1 15.34 14.87 16.33
CA MET A 1 14.57 13.61 16.17
C MET A 1 13.45 13.79 15.15
N THR A 2 12.53 14.76 15.31
CA THR A 2 11.44 15.04 14.34
C THR A 2 11.92 15.40 12.93
N ARG A 3 13.00 16.19 12.82
CA ARG A 3 13.63 16.52 11.53
C ARG A 3 14.12 15.29 10.76
N GLN A 4 14.76 14.33 11.42
CA GLN A 4 15.28 13.11 10.79
C GLN A 4 14.15 12.18 10.33
N LEU A 5 13.08 12.07 11.13
CA LEU A 5 11.90 11.29 10.77
C LEU A 5 11.19 11.89 9.54
N HIS A 6 10.98 13.20 9.53
CA HIS A 6 10.39 13.85 8.36
C HIS A 6 11.28 13.75 7.11
N ASP A 7 12.59 13.89 7.28
CA ASP A 7 13.54 13.74 6.18
C ASP A 7 13.42 12.36 5.51
N GLN A 8 13.43 11.30 6.31
CA GLN A 8 13.24 9.93 5.82
C GLN A 8 11.85 9.73 5.17
N LEU A 9 10.79 10.38 5.68
CA LEU A 9 9.45 10.32 5.08
C LEU A 9 9.45 10.96 3.70
N ALA A 10 10.03 12.15 3.60
CA ALA A 10 10.08 12.89 2.35
C ALA A 10 10.91 12.14 1.29
N LYS A 11 11.99 11.48 1.70
CA LYS A 11 12.82 10.62 0.85
C LYS A 11 12.03 9.45 0.27
N GLU A 12 11.41 8.62 1.11
CA GLU A 12 10.62 7.46 0.67
C GLU A 12 9.43 7.89 -0.21
N TYR A 13 8.76 8.98 0.17
CA TYR A 13 7.62 9.51 -0.56
C TYR A 13 8.01 10.04 -1.96
N LEU A 14 9.07 10.85 -2.05
CA LEU A 14 9.55 11.37 -3.34
C LEU A 14 10.14 10.26 -4.21
N GLU A 15 10.81 9.28 -3.62
CA GLU A 15 11.31 8.11 -4.35
C GLU A 15 10.16 7.38 -5.04
N GLU A 16 9.09 7.08 -4.31
CA GLU A 16 7.95 6.36 -4.87
C GLU A 16 7.27 7.12 -6.01
N LEU A 17 7.12 8.44 -5.86
CA LEU A 17 6.51 9.29 -6.90
C LEU A 17 7.38 9.41 -8.16
N LEU A 18 8.70 9.52 -7.99
CA LEU A 18 9.62 9.83 -9.08
C LEU A 18 10.16 8.57 -9.79
N LYS A 19 10.14 7.40 -9.14
CA LYS A 19 10.63 6.14 -9.70
C LYS A 19 10.02 5.75 -11.06
N PRO A 20 8.74 6.01 -11.35
CA PRO A 20 8.18 5.80 -12.69
C PRO A 20 8.74 6.76 -13.76
N LEU A 21 9.29 7.91 -13.37
CA LEU A 21 9.76 8.97 -14.28
C LEU A 21 11.25 8.91 -14.59
N GLY A 22 12.02 8.15 -13.80
CA GLY A 22 13.46 8.09 -13.98
C GLY A 22 14.19 7.38 -12.86
N LYS A 23 15.51 7.55 -12.85
CA LYS A 23 16.37 7.03 -11.79
C LYS A 23 16.35 7.96 -10.59
N VAL A 24 16.04 7.41 -9.43
CA VAL A 24 16.09 8.11 -8.13
C VAL A 24 17.21 7.51 -7.28
N GLU A 25 17.98 8.36 -6.61
CA GLU A 25 18.94 7.98 -5.57
C GLU A 25 18.65 8.83 -4.33
N THR A 26 18.30 8.20 -3.21
CA THR A 26 18.08 8.86 -1.91
C THR A 26 19.37 8.85 -1.07
N SER A 27 19.58 9.87 -0.24
CA SER A 27 20.78 10.02 0.61
C SER A 27 22.09 9.81 -0.16
N LYS A 28 22.23 10.49 -1.30
CA LYS A 28 23.40 10.34 -2.17
C LYS A 28 24.61 11.08 -1.60
N ASP A 29 25.68 10.34 -1.31
CA ASP A 29 26.96 10.89 -0.88
C ASP A 29 27.56 11.85 -1.92
N VAL A 30 28.04 12.99 -1.44
CA VAL A 30 28.78 13.98 -2.23
C VAL A 30 30.22 14.05 -1.71
N LYS A 31 31.21 14.01 -2.61
CA LYS A 31 32.64 13.90 -2.23
C LYS A 31 33.24 15.11 -1.50
N SER A 32 32.47 16.15 -1.21
CA SER A 32 32.94 17.39 -0.58
C SER A 32 32.34 17.51 0.82
N GLU A 33 33.12 17.15 1.84
CA GLU A 33 32.67 16.95 3.23
C GLU A 33 31.55 15.88 3.31
N VAL A 34 31.28 15.27 4.47
CA VAL A 34 30.27 14.18 4.57
C VAL A 34 28.86 14.79 4.44
N GLN A 35 28.47 15.11 3.20
CA GLN A 35 27.18 15.72 2.85
C GLN A 35 26.40 14.76 1.96
N GLU A 36 25.11 14.60 2.28
CA GLU A 36 24.16 13.79 1.50
C GLU A 36 23.16 14.70 0.79
N ILE A 37 22.80 14.33 -0.44
CA ILE A 37 21.64 14.90 -1.14
C ILE A 37 20.43 14.06 -0.79
N ASP A 38 19.34 14.72 -0.40
CA ASP A 38 18.18 13.97 0.09
C ASP A 38 17.54 13.13 -1.01
N VAL A 39 17.30 13.75 -2.18
CA VAL A 39 16.83 13.05 -3.38
C VAL A 39 17.54 13.57 -4.62
N TRP A 40 18.34 12.72 -5.25
CA TRP A 40 18.92 12.93 -6.58
C TRP A 40 18.06 12.24 -7.63
N PHE A 41 17.61 12.99 -8.63
CA PHE A 41 16.75 12.49 -9.69
C PHE A 41 17.34 12.72 -11.08
N VAL A 42 17.27 11.68 -11.92
CA VAL A 42 17.66 11.73 -13.34
C VAL A 42 16.51 11.17 -14.18
N PRO A 43 15.82 12.00 -14.98
CA PRO A 43 14.68 11.55 -15.78
C PRO A 43 15.11 10.61 -16.90
N THR A 44 14.24 9.65 -17.24
CA THR A 44 14.35 8.83 -18.46
C THR A 44 13.68 9.49 -19.67
N THR A 45 12.73 10.39 -19.43
CA THR A 45 12.03 11.17 -20.45
C THR A 45 11.95 12.64 -20.05
N THR A 46 11.98 13.54 -21.04
CA THR A 46 11.79 14.98 -20.83
C THR A 46 10.33 15.42 -21.01
N ALA A 47 9.40 14.47 -21.20
CA ALA A 47 7.98 14.78 -21.24
C ALA A 47 7.46 15.12 -19.83
N ILE A 48 6.65 16.17 -19.73
CA ILE A 48 6.00 16.54 -18.47
C ILE A 48 4.99 15.46 -18.11
N ASN A 49 5.13 14.88 -16.92
CA ASN A 49 4.12 13.99 -16.38
C ASN A 49 2.98 14.82 -15.78
N SER A 50 1.81 14.81 -16.42
CA SER A 50 0.63 15.54 -15.97
C SER A 50 0.02 14.96 -14.70
N GLU A 51 0.19 13.66 -14.41
CA GLU A 51 -0.34 13.04 -13.20
C GLU A 51 0.38 13.54 -11.93
N LEU A 52 1.66 13.92 -12.04
CA LEU A 52 2.42 14.53 -10.95
C LEU A 52 2.37 16.07 -10.94
N GLY A 53 1.60 16.69 -11.84
CA GLY A 53 1.41 18.13 -11.90
C GLY A 53 2.72 18.93 -11.83
N LEU A 54 2.81 19.82 -10.84
CA LEU A 54 3.97 20.67 -10.58
C LEU A 54 5.23 19.87 -10.24
N LEU A 55 5.13 18.76 -9.51
CA LEU A 55 6.29 17.88 -9.25
C LEU A 55 6.79 17.26 -10.55
N GLY A 56 5.88 16.79 -11.43
CA GLY A 56 6.22 16.28 -12.76
C GLY A 56 6.92 17.33 -13.63
N LYS A 57 6.47 18.60 -13.54
CA LYS A 57 7.10 19.74 -14.21
C LYS A 57 8.49 20.07 -13.67
N MET A 58 8.74 19.89 -12.37
CA MET A 58 10.06 20.06 -11.74
C MET A 58 11.06 18.96 -12.14
N ALA A 59 10.54 17.76 -12.43
CA ALA A 59 11.29 16.55 -12.74
C ALA A 59 11.57 16.34 -14.25
N VAL A 60 11.50 17.38 -15.08
CA VAL A 60 11.76 17.27 -16.53
C VAL A 60 13.26 17.17 -16.86
N LYS A 61 14.11 17.59 -15.93
CA LYS A 61 15.58 17.57 -16.05
C LYS A 61 16.17 16.96 -14.79
N SER A 62 17.44 16.56 -14.85
CA SER A 62 18.16 16.11 -13.67
C SER A 62 18.08 17.16 -12.56
N CYS A 63 17.73 16.75 -11.35
CA CYS A 63 17.51 17.68 -10.26
C CYS A 63 17.77 17.08 -8.89
N LEU A 64 17.92 17.97 -7.92
CA LEU A 64 18.02 17.68 -6.49
C LEU A 64 16.74 18.18 -5.84
N PHE A 65 16.14 17.38 -4.97
CA PHE A 65 15.10 17.85 -4.06
C PHE A 65 15.64 17.83 -2.63
N GLU A 66 15.46 18.94 -1.93
CA GLU A 66 15.88 19.14 -0.54
C GLU A 66 14.65 19.55 0.28
N PRO A 67 13.88 18.59 0.82
CA PRO A 67 12.68 18.85 1.59
C PRO A 67 12.99 19.20 3.05
N TYR A 68 12.39 20.29 3.53
CA TYR A 68 12.53 20.76 4.91
C TYR A 68 11.21 20.63 5.68
N ARG A 69 11.27 20.18 6.94
CA ARG A 69 10.10 20.20 7.85
C ARG A 69 9.81 21.59 8.41
N ASN A 70 10.83 22.42 8.55
CA ASN A 70 10.77 23.77 9.12
C ASN A 70 11.47 24.74 8.16
N ALA A 71 11.05 26.01 8.14
CA ALA A 71 11.60 26.99 7.22
C ALA A 71 13.15 27.07 7.34
N PRO A 72 13.90 26.85 6.24
CA PRO A 72 15.34 26.85 6.30
C PRO A 72 15.89 28.27 6.49
N ASN A 73 16.99 28.38 7.23
CA ASN A 73 17.74 29.63 7.35
C ASN A 73 18.74 29.82 6.20
N GLU A 74 19.47 30.94 6.20
CA GLU A 74 20.42 31.29 5.14
C GLU A 74 21.61 30.31 5.05
N VAL A 75 22.01 29.69 6.16
CA VAL A 75 23.09 28.70 6.19
C VAL A 75 22.62 27.40 5.54
N GLU A 76 21.40 26.97 5.84
CA GLU A 76 20.80 25.76 5.28
C GLU A 76 20.58 25.88 3.77
N ILE A 77 20.07 27.02 3.29
CA ILE A 77 19.92 27.29 1.85
C ILE A 77 21.29 27.27 1.14
N ARG A 78 22.32 27.91 1.73
CA ARG A 78 23.68 27.86 1.18
C ARG A 78 24.24 26.44 1.16
N SER A 79 23.94 25.63 2.17
CA SER A 79 24.32 24.22 2.20
C SER A 79 23.73 23.46 1.01
N CYS A 80 22.44 23.66 0.68
CA CYS A 80 21.83 23.05 -0.50
C CYS A 80 22.53 23.50 -1.80
N LEU A 81 22.91 24.78 -1.90
CA LEU A 81 23.66 25.28 -3.07
C LEU A 81 25.06 24.65 -3.18
N VAL A 82 25.76 24.42 -2.07
CA VAL A 82 27.05 23.71 -2.04
C VAL A 82 26.90 22.28 -2.57
N LYS A 83 25.83 21.57 -2.18
CA LYS A 83 25.52 20.23 -2.72
C LYS A 83 25.31 20.28 -4.23
N LEU A 84 24.51 21.22 -4.74
CA LEU A 84 24.28 21.42 -6.17
C LEU A 84 25.60 21.65 -6.93
N TYR A 85 26.43 22.59 -6.47
CA TYR A 85 27.67 22.94 -7.16
C TYR A 85 28.70 21.80 -7.11
N SER A 86 28.68 21.00 -6.05
CA SER A 86 29.52 19.81 -5.95
C SER A 86 29.15 18.77 -7.03
N VAL A 87 27.85 18.49 -7.21
CA VAL A 87 27.36 17.61 -8.28
C VAL A 87 27.67 18.16 -9.66
N GLN A 88 27.41 19.45 -9.90
CA GLN A 88 27.75 20.10 -11.17
C GLN A 88 29.25 19.99 -11.47
N GLY A 89 30.11 20.20 -10.46
CA GLY A 89 31.55 20.03 -10.58
C GLY A 89 31.95 18.59 -10.92
N GLU A 90 31.28 17.57 -10.35
CA GLU A 90 31.51 16.17 -10.70
C GLU A 90 31.14 15.86 -12.15
N LEU A 91 29.97 16.32 -12.59
CA LEU A 91 29.50 16.14 -13.97
C LEU A 91 30.44 16.81 -14.98
N LEU A 92 30.86 18.04 -14.71
CA LEU A 92 31.82 18.77 -15.55
C LEU A 92 33.18 18.05 -15.62
N ARG A 93 33.68 17.53 -14.49
CA ARG A 93 34.92 16.73 -14.47
C ARG A 93 34.76 15.44 -15.27
N GLN A 94 33.61 14.77 -15.16
CA GLN A 94 33.33 13.56 -15.92
C GLN A 94 33.28 13.84 -17.42
N ALA A 95 32.52 14.84 -17.87
CA ALA A 95 32.45 15.19 -19.28
C ALA A 95 33.80 15.60 -19.86
N LYS A 96 34.63 16.31 -19.09
CA LYS A 96 36.01 16.63 -19.50
C LYS A 96 36.85 15.36 -19.73
N ARG A 97 36.73 14.34 -18.87
CA ARG A 97 37.41 13.04 -19.06
C ARG A 97 36.91 12.31 -20.31
N GLU A 98 35.62 12.44 -20.61
CA GLU A 98 34.96 11.88 -21.79
C GLU A 98 35.15 12.74 -23.06
N LYS A 99 35.92 13.84 -22.99
CA LYS A 99 36.12 14.81 -24.08
C LYS A 99 34.81 15.38 -24.64
N ARG A 100 33.80 15.51 -23.79
CA ARG A 100 32.48 16.09 -24.08
C ARG A 100 32.35 17.47 -23.40
N SER A 101 31.62 18.38 -24.03
CA SER A 101 31.12 19.60 -23.39
C SER A 101 29.71 19.38 -22.82
N ILE A 102 29.43 19.96 -21.66
CA ILE A 102 28.09 20.01 -21.07
C ILE A 102 27.56 21.44 -21.27
N SER A 103 26.36 21.55 -21.83
CA SER A 103 25.66 22.84 -21.92
C SER A 103 25.03 23.24 -20.58
N GLU A 104 24.73 24.53 -20.42
CA GLU A 104 24.03 25.05 -19.25
C GLU A 104 22.68 24.33 -19.02
N GLU A 105 22.03 23.87 -20.09
CA GLU A 105 20.73 23.20 -20.02
C GLU A 105 20.75 21.77 -19.47
N GLU A 106 21.91 21.12 -19.53
CA GLU A 106 22.16 19.77 -19.05
C GLU A 106 22.57 19.74 -17.57
N LEU A 107 22.97 20.89 -17.02
CA LEU A 107 23.31 21.00 -15.61
C LEU A 107 22.06 20.80 -14.73
N PRO A 108 22.19 20.06 -13.62
CA PRO A 108 21.07 19.80 -12.74
C PRO A 108 20.52 21.07 -12.08
N PHE A 109 19.26 20.98 -11.67
CA PHE A 109 18.54 22.04 -10.98
C PHE A 109 18.24 21.66 -9.52
N LEU A 110 18.25 22.62 -8.60
CA LEU A 110 17.95 22.42 -7.18
C LEU A 110 16.55 22.93 -6.83
N TRP A 111 15.74 22.08 -6.18
CA TRP A 111 14.44 22.42 -5.63
C TRP A 111 14.48 22.32 -4.10
N ILE A 112 14.43 23.46 -3.42
CA ILE A 112 14.33 23.54 -1.96
C ILE A 112 12.84 23.59 -1.60
N LEU A 113 12.33 22.52 -1.00
CA LEU A 113 10.91 22.40 -0.63
C LEU A 113 10.76 22.76 0.84
N THR A 114 10.03 23.82 1.15
CA THR A 114 9.89 24.31 2.53
C THR A 114 8.42 24.58 2.88
N PRO A 115 7.96 24.31 4.12
CA PRO A 115 6.59 24.57 4.53
C PRO A 115 6.22 26.04 4.35
N THR A 116 7.15 26.96 4.66
CA THR A 116 6.98 28.41 4.54
C THR A 116 8.28 29.07 4.12
N CYS A 117 8.20 30.28 3.58
CA CYS A 117 9.37 31.10 3.29
C CYS A 117 9.05 32.58 3.56
N SER A 118 9.94 33.28 4.27
CA SER A 118 9.79 34.70 4.57
C SER A 118 10.25 35.57 3.40
N GLU A 119 9.65 36.76 3.25
CA GLU A 119 10.07 37.75 2.24
C GLU A 119 11.54 38.13 2.39
N ARG A 120 12.04 38.29 3.61
CA ARG A 120 13.47 38.54 3.89
C ARG A 120 14.39 37.51 3.24
N ILE A 121 14.05 36.22 3.34
CA ILE A 121 14.85 35.14 2.73
C ILE A 121 14.76 35.23 1.20
N LEU A 122 13.55 35.43 0.66
CA LEU A 122 13.36 35.56 -0.79
C LEU A 122 14.16 36.74 -1.36
N GLU A 123 14.07 37.92 -0.74
CA GLU A 123 14.82 39.11 -1.12
C GLU A 123 16.33 38.92 -0.96
N GLY A 124 16.77 38.32 0.15
CA GLY A 124 18.18 38.08 0.44
C GLY A 124 18.88 37.15 -0.57
N PHE A 125 18.15 36.19 -1.14
CA PHE A 125 18.65 35.34 -2.23
C PHE A 125 18.25 35.83 -3.63
N GLY A 126 17.56 36.96 -3.74
CA GLY A 126 17.07 37.51 -5.01
C GLY A 126 16.06 36.59 -5.72
N ALA A 127 15.33 35.78 -4.96
CA ALA A 127 14.39 34.80 -5.49
C ALA A 127 13.10 35.48 -5.98
N LYS A 128 12.71 35.22 -7.23
CA LYS A 128 11.58 35.88 -7.90
C LYS A 128 10.61 34.88 -8.51
N THR A 129 9.34 35.28 -8.62
CA THR A 129 8.35 34.51 -9.38
C THR A 129 8.70 34.54 -10.87
N LYS A 130 8.22 33.53 -11.60
CA LYS A 130 8.40 33.41 -13.04
C LYS A 130 7.05 33.16 -13.70
N GLU A 131 6.83 33.76 -14.87
CA GLU A 131 5.64 33.50 -15.67
C GLU A 131 5.49 32.01 -15.99
N GLY A 132 4.26 31.52 -15.93
CA GLY A 132 3.94 30.11 -16.14
C GLY A 132 4.32 29.19 -14.98
N TRP A 133 4.63 29.72 -13.79
CA TRP A 133 4.82 28.92 -12.56
C TRP A 133 3.83 29.33 -11.48
N GLU A 134 3.45 28.36 -10.65
CA GLU A 134 2.47 28.54 -9.60
C GLU A 134 2.96 29.52 -8.51
N LYS A 135 1.99 30.16 -7.84
CA LYS A 135 2.27 30.92 -6.61
C LYS A 135 2.99 30.02 -5.61
N GLY A 136 4.01 30.55 -4.95
CA GLY A 136 4.84 29.81 -4.01
C GLY A 136 6.14 29.25 -4.63
N VAL A 137 6.33 29.34 -5.95
CA VAL A 137 7.59 28.95 -6.61
C VAL A 137 8.45 30.17 -6.91
N TYR A 138 9.62 30.24 -6.28
CA TYR A 138 10.54 31.38 -6.37
C TYR A 138 11.91 30.95 -6.90
N PHE A 139 12.30 31.47 -8.05
CA PHE A 139 13.55 31.16 -8.73
C PHE A 139 14.67 32.07 -8.27
N LEU A 140 15.80 31.48 -7.87
CA LEU A 140 17.04 32.22 -7.62
C LEU A 140 17.61 32.74 -8.96
N PRO A 141 18.58 33.68 -8.95
CA PRO A 141 19.20 34.21 -10.15
C PRO A 141 19.63 33.11 -11.14
N LYS A 142 19.42 33.36 -12.44
CA LYS A 142 19.46 32.37 -13.54
C LYS A 142 20.55 31.30 -13.45
N TYR A 143 21.80 31.69 -13.16
CA TYR A 143 22.96 30.78 -13.15
C TYR A 143 23.17 30.05 -11.82
N GLN A 144 22.35 30.33 -10.80
CA GLN A 144 22.38 29.58 -9.54
C GLN A 144 21.60 28.27 -9.64
N LYS A 145 20.77 28.08 -10.69
CA LYS A 145 20.06 26.83 -10.98
C LYS A 145 19.27 26.27 -9.81
N ALA A 146 18.62 27.15 -9.05
CA ALA A 146 17.89 26.78 -7.85
C ALA A 146 16.55 27.51 -7.75
N ALA A 147 15.60 26.91 -7.04
CA ALA A 147 14.35 27.54 -6.65
C ALA A 147 13.93 27.14 -5.23
N ILE A 148 13.24 28.04 -4.56
CA ILE A 148 12.60 27.83 -3.26
C ILE A 148 11.09 27.67 -3.50
N VAL A 149 10.52 26.60 -2.97
CA VAL A 149 9.09 26.30 -3.04
C VAL A 149 8.48 26.47 -1.65
N ALA A 150 7.72 27.54 -1.46
CA ALA A 150 6.97 27.82 -0.24
C ALA A 150 5.62 27.08 -0.30
N ILE A 151 5.57 25.89 0.29
CA ILE A 151 4.47 24.93 0.13
C ILE A 151 3.14 25.51 0.63
N ASN A 152 3.14 26.28 1.72
CA ASN A 152 1.93 26.92 2.25
C ASN A 152 1.30 27.97 1.32
N GLN A 153 2.00 28.39 0.27
CA GLN A 153 1.52 29.37 -0.71
C GLN A 153 1.04 28.74 -2.01
N LEU A 154 1.26 27.43 -2.18
CA LEU A 154 0.81 26.69 -3.36
C LEU A 154 -0.73 26.68 -3.41
N PRO A 155 -1.34 26.88 -4.59
CA PRO A 155 -2.79 26.78 -4.74
C PRO A 155 -3.28 25.36 -4.39
N MET A 156 -4.47 25.22 -3.80
CA MET A 156 -5.06 23.92 -3.46
C MET A 156 -5.73 23.31 -4.69
N THR A 157 -4.92 22.76 -5.58
CA THR A 157 -5.34 22.09 -6.82
C THR A 157 -4.65 20.73 -6.94
N GLU A 158 -5.14 19.86 -7.81
CA GLU A 158 -4.52 18.55 -8.08
C GLU A 158 -3.06 18.70 -8.53
N ASP A 159 -2.75 19.75 -9.31
CA ASP A 159 -1.40 20.01 -9.82
C ASP A 159 -0.35 20.21 -8.72
N THR A 160 -0.73 20.68 -7.53
CA THR A 160 0.21 20.92 -6.43
C THR A 160 0.12 19.90 -5.32
N LEU A 161 -0.83 18.96 -5.42
CA LEU A 161 -1.16 17.98 -4.37
C LEU A 161 0.09 17.31 -3.81
N TRP A 162 0.93 16.78 -4.69
CA TRP A 162 2.08 15.99 -4.30
C TRP A 162 3.11 16.78 -3.50
N LEU A 163 3.23 18.09 -3.75
CA LEU A 163 4.10 18.98 -2.97
C LEU A 163 3.45 19.40 -1.65
N ARG A 164 2.11 19.57 -1.63
CA ARG A 164 1.38 19.93 -0.40
C ARG A 164 1.44 18.85 0.69
N VAL A 165 1.59 17.58 0.31
CA VAL A 165 1.85 16.47 1.27
C VAL A 165 3.12 16.71 2.10
N LEU A 166 4.13 17.36 1.52
CA LEU A 166 5.39 17.71 2.21
C LEU A 166 5.27 19.00 3.06
N GLY A 167 4.07 19.58 3.16
CA GLY A 167 3.81 20.78 3.94
C GLY A 167 3.73 20.52 5.46
N LYS A 168 3.14 21.47 6.18
CA LYS A 168 2.89 21.37 7.63
C LYS A 168 1.45 21.80 7.95
N GLY A 169 0.93 21.36 9.10
CA GLY A 169 -0.40 21.70 9.59
C GLY A 169 -1.50 21.45 8.56
N ARG A 170 -2.37 22.45 8.37
CA ARG A 170 -3.55 22.36 7.50
C ARG A 170 -3.23 21.92 6.07
N THR A 171 -2.17 22.47 5.46
CA THR A 171 -1.79 22.15 4.07
C THR A 171 -1.48 20.67 3.89
N GLN A 172 -0.75 20.07 4.82
CA GLN A 172 -0.43 18.65 4.79
C GLN A 172 -1.66 17.80 5.09
N ASN A 173 -2.48 18.18 6.08
CA ASN A 173 -3.68 17.43 6.46
C ASN A 173 -4.67 17.30 5.29
N GLU A 174 -4.93 18.41 4.60
CA GLU A 174 -5.83 18.44 3.45
C GLU A 174 -5.26 17.62 2.28
N ALA A 175 -3.95 17.75 2.00
CA ALA A 175 -3.29 16.99 0.94
C ALA A 175 -3.28 15.48 1.21
N ILE A 176 -2.98 15.03 2.43
CA ILE A 176 -3.03 13.61 2.78
C ILE A 176 -4.46 13.07 2.65
N SER A 177 -5.45 13.83 3.11
CA SER A 177 -6.87 13.45 2.98
C SER A 177 -7.27 13.30 1.51
N GLU A 178 -6.81 14.21 0.64
CA GLU A 178 -7.03 14.16 -0.80
C GLU A 178 -6.38 12.91 -1.44
N VAL A 179 -5.15 12.54 -1.06
CA VAL A 179 -4.50 11.29 -1.52
C VAL A 179 -5.25 10.03 -1.04
N VAL A 180 -5.78 10.06 0.18
CA VAL A 180 -6.59 8.98 0.74
C VAL A 180 -7.91 8.80 -0.04
N GLU A 181 -8.50 9.90 -0.51
CA GLU A 181 -9.68 9.86 -1.38
C GLU A 181 -9.33 9.32 -2.76
N LEU A 182 -8.30 9.85 -3.41
CA LEU A 182 -7.85 9.42 -4.74
C LEU A 182 -7.51 7.93 -4.80
N SER A 183 -6.96 7.38 -3.73
CA SER A 183 -6.63 5.96 -3.65
C SER A 183 -7.84 5.03 -3.47
N LYS A 184 -9.07 5.56 -3.31
CA LYS A 184 -10.29 4.72 -3.33
C LYS A 184 -10.62 4.27 -4.75
N GLU A 185 -10.39 5.15 -5.72
CA GLU A 185 -10.70 4.91 -7.13
C GLU A 185 -9.48 4.43 -7.93
N ASN A 186 -8.26 4.69 -7.44
CA ASN A 186 -7.04 4.36 -8.16
C ASN A 186 -6.07 3.53 -7.31
N ASP A 187 -5.91 2.26 -7.68
CA ASP A 187 -5.01 1.31 -7.03
C ASP A 187 -3.55 1.80 -6.98
N LYS A 188 -3.15 2.64 -7.95
CA LYS A 188 -1.81 3.23 -8.00
C LYS A 188 -1.46 3.97 -6.71
N TRP A 189 -2.41 4.68 -6.12
CA TRP A 189 -2.16 5.53 -4.94
C TRP A 189 -2.34 4.79 -3.61
N LYS A 190 -2.81 3.54 -3.62
CA LYS A 190 -2.93 2.73 -2.40
C LYS A 190 -1.58 2.51 -1.72
N TYR A 191 -0.51 2.40 -2.50
CA TYR A 191 0.83 2.23 -1.93
C TYR A 191 1.29 3.48 -1.15
N LEU A 192 0.99 4.69 -1.62
CA LEU A 192 1.28 5.92 -0.88
C LEU A 192 0.52 5.99 0.46
N VAL A 193 -0.76 5.58 0.47
CA VAL A 193 -1.55 5.48 1.70
C VAL A 193 -0.93 4.47 2.68
N ARG A 194 -0.43 3.34 2.18
CA ARG A 194 0.28 2.36 3.01
C ARG A 194 1.57 2.90 3.59
N ILE A 195 2.34 3.70 2.83
CA ILE A 195 3.49 4.44 3.35
C ILE A 195 3.01 5.31 4.51
N PHE A 196 2.07 6.23 4.29
CA PHE A 196 1.60 7.15 5.34
C PHE A 196 1.10 6.44 6.62
N ALA A 197 0.37 5.33 6.46
CA ALA A 197 -0.12 4.55 7.59
C ALA A 197 1.00 3.83 8.36
N SER A 198 1.97 3.24 7.65
CA SER A 198 3.17 2.63 8.23
C SER A 198 3.99 3.66 9.01
N TRP A 199 4.14 4.85 8.43
CA TRP A 199 4.84 5.99 9.02
C TRP A 199 4.20 6.47 10.32
N ARG A 200 2.88 6.65 10.34
CA ARG A 200 2.15 6.96 11.58
C ARG A 200 2.44 5.95 12.68
N LYS A 201 2.38 4.65 12.35
CA LYS A 201 2.63 3.57 13.31
C LYS A 201 4.09 3.58 13.81
N ASN A 202 5.05 3.87 12.94
CA ASN A 202 6.45 3.98 13.34
C ASN A 202 6.66 5.15 14.31
N LEU A 203 6.04 6.30 14.06
CA LEU A 203 6.08 7.46 14.95
C LEU A 203 5.48 7.14 16.33
N GLU A 204 4.35 6.43 16.38
CA GLU A 204 3.71 6.01 17.63
C GLU A 204 4.60 5.05 18.46
N LEU A 205 5.40 4.21 17.80
CA LEU A 205 6.24 3.21 18.47
C LEU A 205 7.62 3.75 18.88
N ASN A 206 8.21 4.61 18.05
CA ASN A 206 9.63 4.96 18.14
C ASN A 206 9.88 6.43 18.53
N SER A 207 8.84 7.26 18.65
CA SER A 207 8.97 8.68 18.98
C SER A 207 8.26 9.04 20.29
N ASN A 208 8.67 10.15 20.90
CA ASN A 208 7.98 10.69 22.06
C ASN A 208 6.66 11.34 21.62
N VAL A 209 5.53 10.66 21.86
CA VAL A 209 4.18 11.15 21.49
C VAL A 209 3.74 12.41 22.25
N ASN A 210 4.45 12.80 23.31
CA ASN A 210 4.21 14.05 24.03
C ASN A 210 4.90 15.25 23.34
N ASP A 211 5.75 15.01 22.34
CA ASP A 211 6.30 16.07 21.49
C ASP A 211 5.20 16.58 20.55
N GLU A 212 4.93 17.88 20.60
CA GLU A 212 3.87 18.53 19.82
C GLU A 212 4.06 18.35 18.31
N GLU A 213 5.29 18.38 17.80
CA GLU A 213 5.56 18.20 16.36
C GLU A 213 5.34 16.76 15.90
N VAL A 214 5.64 15.79 16.77
CA VAL A 214 5.38 14.36 16.53
C VAL A 214 3.88 14.13 16.54
N ARG A 215 3.18 14.68 17.54
CA ARG A 215 1.73 14.57 17.67
C ARG A 215 1.01 15.18 16.47
N GLU A 216 1.43 16.35 16.01
CA GLU A 216 0.91 16.99 14.80
C GLU A 216 1.05 16.06 13.58
N LEU A 217 2.22 15.43 13.40
CA LEU A 217 2.49 14.53 12.27
C LEU A 217 1.69 13.23 12.37
N ILE A 218 1.52 12.67 13.57
CA ILE A 218 0.65 11.50 13.79
C ILE A 218 -0.79 11.85 13.40
N MET A 219 -1.27 13.03 13.79
CA MET A 219 -2.59 13.51 13.42
C MET A 219 -2.73 13.71 11.91
N SER A 220 -1.73 14.28 11.23
CA SER A 220 -1.78 14.49 9.77
C SER A 220 -1.86 13.19 8.98
N LEU A 221 -1.19 12.13 9.46
CA LEU A 221 -1.18 10.80 8.83
C LEU A 221 -2.37 9.91 9.23
N SER A 222 -3.22 10.36 10.16
CA SER A 222 -4.35 9.59 10.68
C SER A 222 -5.37 9.17 9.61
N PRO A 223 -5.74 9.99 8.61
CA PRO A 223 -6.66 9.58 7.55
C PRO A 223 -6.18 8.32 6.80
N ALA A 224 -4.88 8.22 6.51
CA ALA A 224 -4.31 7.08 5.81
C ALA A 224 -4.37 5.79 6.66
N TYR A 225 -4.08 5.92 7.96
CA TYR A 225 -4.15 4.80 8.88
C TYR A 225 -5.57 4.29 9.12
N LEU A 226 -6.55 5.18 9.24
CA LEU A 226 -7.95 4.78 9.37
C LEU A 226 -8.43 4.04 8.13
N LYS A 227 -8.09 4.54 6.94
CA LYS A 227 -8.38 3.84 5.69
C LYS A 227 -7.76 2.44 5.64
N GLN A 228 -6.49 2.31 6.02
CA GLN A 228 -5.83 0.99 6.07
C GLN A 228 -6.52 0.03 7.07
N CYS A 229 -6.95 0.54 8.24
CA CYS A 229 -7.71 -0.25 9.20
C CYS A 229 -9.05 -0.74 8.63
N GLU A 230 -9.76 0.12 7.89
CA GLU A 230 -11.01 -0.23 7.22
C GLU A 230 -10.78 -1.31 6.15
N GLU A 231 -9.73 -1.18 5.34
CA GLU A 231 -9.35 -2.16 4.33
C GLU A 231 -9.06 -3.52 4.97
N TRP A 232 -8.23 -3.59 6.01
CA TRP A 232 -7.96 -4.84 6.72
C TRP A 232 -9.19 -5.46 7.36
N LYS A 233 -10.11 -4.64 7.88
CA LYS A 233 -11.37 -5.13 8.42
C LYS A 233 -12.23 -5.77 7.33
N GLN A 234 -12.31 -5.15 6.15
CA GLN A 234 -13.05 -5.70 5.02
C GLN A 234 -12.41 -6.98 4.48
N GLU A 235 -11.09 -6.99 4.31
CA GLU A 235 -10.33 -8.17 3.90
C GLU A 235 -10.54 -9.34 4.87
N GLY A 236 -10.50 -9.08 6.18
CA GLY A 236 -10.75 -10.09 7.20
C GLY A 236 -12.18 -10.65 7.17
N ILE A 237 -13.18 -9.80 6.94
CA ILE A 237 -14.58 -10.25 6.79
C ILE A 237 -14.74 -11.11 5.54
N GLU A 238 -14.15 -10.70 4.42
CA GLU A 238 -14.24 -11.44 3.16
C GLU A 238 -13.52 -12.79 3.25
N ALA A 239 -12.32 -12.81 3.85
CA ALA A 239 -11.58 -14.04 4.11
C ALA A 239 -12.40 -15.01 4.98
N GLY A 240 -12.96 -14.54 6.10
CA GLY A 240 -13.78 -15.36 6.99
C GLY A 240 -15.07 -15.87 6.31
N ARG A 241 -15.68 -15.09 5.42
CA ARG A 241 -16.82 -15.54 4.60
C ARG A 241 -16.42 -16.63 3.62
N GLN A 242 -15.26 -16.50 2.99
CA GLN A 242 -14.77 -17.50 2.05
C GLN A 242 -14.43 -18.81 2.76
N GLU A 243 -13.75 -18.73 3.90
CA GLU A 243 -13.42 -19.88 4.75
C GLU A 243 -14.69 -20.59 5.22
N GLY A 244 -15.65 -19.88 5.83
CA GLY A 244 -16.91 -20.49 6.28
C GLY A 244 -17.75 -21.09 5.15
N ARG A 245 -17.71 -20.52 3.93
CA ARG A 245 -18.35 -21.14 2.75
C ARG A 245 -17.65 -22.42 2.32
N GLN A 246 -16.33 -22.48 2.42
CA GLN A 246 -15.56 -23.67 2.06
C GLN A 246 -15.82 -24.79 3.08
N GLU A 247 -15.75 -24.48 4.37
CA GLU A 247 -16.04 -25.42 5.45
C GLU A 247 -17.46 -25.96 5.35
N GLY A 248 -18.47 -25.08 5.28
CA GLY A 248 -19.87 -25.52 5.17
C GLY A 248 -20.16 -26.34 3.90
N ARG A 249 -19.44 -26.08 2.80
CA ARG A 249 -19.54 -26.91 1.58
C ARG A 249 -18.90 -28.29 1.79
N GLN A 250 -17.79 -28.38 2.52
CA GLN A 250 -17.14 -29.67 2.82
C GLN A 250 -18.00 -30.50 3.76
N GLU A 251 -18.47 -29.91 4.85
CA GLU A 251 -19.36 -30.56 5.83
C GLU A 251 -20.64 -31.06 5.15
N GLY A 252 -21.34 -30.18 4.41
CA GLY A 252 -22.56 -30.57 3.70
C GLY A 252 -22.34 -31.66 2.65
N ARG A 253 -21.17 -31.69 1.98
CA ARG A 253 -20.82 -32.80 1.07
C ARG A 253 -20.57 -34.10 1.83
N GLN A 254 -19.94 -34.03 2.99
CA GLN A 254 -19.65 -35.21 3.80
C GLN A 254 -20.94 -35.78 4.40
N GLU A 255 -21.79 -34.95 4.97
CA GLU A 255 -23.10 -35.34 5.50
C GLU A 255 -23.98 -35.92 4.40
N GLY A 256 -24.14 -35.22 3.28
CA GLY A 256 -24.94 -35.72 2.15
C GLY A 256 -24.40 -37.02 1.56
N ARG A 257 -23.08 -37.25 1.59
CA ARG A 257 -22.48 -38.53 1.18
C ARG A 257 -22.79 -39.64 2.18
N GLN A 258 -22.76 -39.37 3.48
CA GLN A 258 -23.09 -40.35 4.51
C GLN A 258 -24.57 -40.71 4.48
N GLU A 259 -25.44 -39.71 4.36
CA GLU A 259 -26.89 -39.90 4.23
C GLU A 259 -27.22 -40.71 2.97
N GLY A 260 -26.69 -40.31 1.80
CA GLY A 260 -26.88 -41.07 0.56
C GLY A 260 -26.33 -42.51 0.61
N GLN A 261 -25.24 -42.76 1.37
CA GLN A 261 -24.76 -44.11 1.61
C GLN A 261 -25.70 -44.93 2.49
N LYS A 262 -26.27 -44.34 3.54
CA LYS A 262 -27.26 -45.02 4.41
C LYS A 262 -28.53 -45.35 3.64
N ASP A 263 -29.05 -44.40 2.85
CA ASP A 263 -30.24 -44.59 2.04
C ASP A 263 -30.01 -45.65 0.95
N GLY A 264 -28.86 -45.61 0.27
CA GLY A 264 -28.49 -46.63 -0.71
C GLY A 264 -28.36 -48.03 -0.10
N GLN A 265 -27.77 -48.14 1.10
CA GLN A 265 -27.70 -49.41 1.83
C GLN A 265 -29.09 -49.92 2.22
N ARG A 266 -29.99 -49.03 2.66
CA ARG A 266 -31.36 -49.40 3.02
C ARG A 266 -32.13 -49.94 1.81
N LEU A 267 -32.06 -49.25 0.68
CA LEU A 267 -32.69 -49.69 -0.58
C LEU A 267 -32.14 -51.05 -1.04
N MET A 268 -30.85 -51.32 -0.84
CA MET A 268 -30.25 -52.61 -1.15
C MET A 268 -30.80 -53.73 -0.24
N VAL A 269 -30.94 -53.47 1.06
CA VAL A 269 -31.54 -54.43 2.01
C VAL A 269 -32.98 -54.72 1.62
N GLU A 270 -33.78 -53.68 1.36
CA GLU A 270 -35.16 -53.81 0.90
C GLU A 270 -35.24 -54.66 -0.38
N SER A 271 -34.40 -54.36 -1.37
CA SER A 271 -34.38 -55.10 -2.65
C SER A 271 -33.99 -56.57 -2.46
N LEU A 272 -33.00 -56.88 -1.62
CA LEU A 272 -32.57 -58.25 -1.35
C LEU A 272 -33.65 -59.06 -0.62
N LEU A 273 -34.30 -58.47 0.38
CA LEU A 273 -35.42 -59.11 1.07
C LEU A 273 -36.55 -59.41 0.08
N ALA A 274 -36.86 -58.46 -0.80
CA ALA A 274 -37.89 -58.63 -1.82
C ALA A 274 -37.58 -59.77 -2.80
N VAL A 275 -36.33 -59.87 -3.26
CA VAL A 275 -35.87 -60.93 -4.16
C VAL A 275 -35.88 -62.31 -3.48
N ARG A 276 -35.49 -62.38 -2.20
CA ARG A 276 -35.36 -63.65 -1.47
C ARG A 276 -36.67 -64.21 -0.93
N PHE A 277 -37.55 -63.33 -0.44
CA PHE A 277 -38.73 -63.73 0.33
C PHE A 277 -40.06 -63.32 -0.31
N GLY A 278 -40.04 -62.66 -1.48
CA GLY A 278 -41.23 -62.17 -2.14
C GLY A 278 -41.60 -60.76 -1.67
N ASN A 279 -42.88 -60.43 -1.54
CA ASN A 279 -43.25 -59.06 -1.14
C ASN A 279 -42.74 -58.71 0.27
N LEU A 280 -42.24 -57.48 0.42
CA LEU A 280 -41.94 -56.87 1.72
C LEU A 280 -43.25 -56.62 2.47
N ASP A 281 -43.60 -57.54 3.35
CA ASP A 281 -44.72 -57.39 4.28
C ASP A 281 -44.34 -56.52 5.49
N GLU A 282 -45.32 -56.24 6.35
CA GLU A 282 -45.12 -55.41 7.54
C GLU A 282 -44.10 -56.03 8.52
N GLU A 283 -44.06 -57.36 8.62
CA GLU A 283 -43.12 -58.09 9.49
C GLU A 283 -41.66 -57.88 9.05
N LEU A 284 -41.37 -58.03 7.76
CA LEU A 284 -40.03 -57.80 7.21
C LEU A 284 -39.67 -56.32 7.19
N SER A 285 -40.64 -55.43 6.97
CA SER A 285 -40.41 -53.98 7.00
C SER A 285 -40.00 -53.48 8.39
N ALA A 286 -40.58 -54.06 9.44
CA ALA A 286 -40.31 -53.67 10.83
C ALA A 286 -38.86 -53.96 11.27
N ILE A 287 -38.22 -55.00 10.72
CA ILE A 287 -36.86 -55.40 11.10
C ILE A 287 -35.76 -54.65 10.34
N ILE A 288 -36.08 -53.91 9.26
CA ILE A 288 -35.08 -53.21 8.43
C ILE A 288 -34.28 -52.20 9.23
N SER A 289 -34.93 -51.43 10.11
CA SER A 289 -34.25 -50.44 10.95
C SER A 289 -33.19 -51.10 11.84
N GLN A 290 -33.50 -52.26 12.44
CA GLN A 290 -32.57 -53.01 13.28
C GLN A 290 -31.44 -53.66 12.45
N LEU A 291 -31.75 -54.15 11.24
CA LEU A 291 -30.74 -54.64 10.31
C LEU A 291 -29.75 -53.54 9.90
N MET A 292 -30.22 -52.30 9.73
CA MET A 292 -29.40 -51.15 9.36
C MET A 292 -28.44 -50.69 10.48
N GLU A 293 -28.69 -51.09 11.73
CA GLU A 293 -27.79 -50.84 12.87
C GLU A 293 -26.60 -51.81 12.91
N LEU A 294 -26.70 -52.98 12.26
CA LEU A 294 -25.62 -53.95 12.19
C LEU A 294 -24.49 -53.52 11.25
N SER A 295 -23.29 -54.06 11.47
CA SER A 295 -22.18 -53.87 10.54
C SER A 295 -22.53 -54.43 9.14
N PRO A 296 -21.97 -53.87 8.05
CA PRO A 296 -22.25 -54.35 6.70
C PRO A 296 -22.02 -55.86 6.53
N THR A 297 -20.95 -56.38 7.13
CA THR A 297 -20.58 -57.80 7.05
C THR A 297 -21.59 -58.70 7.77
N GLU A 298 -21.96 -58.36 9.01
CA GLU A 298 -22.95 -59.13 9.77
C GLU A 298 -24.32 -59.06 9.07
N ARG A 299 -24.73 -57.88 8.62
CA ARG A 299 -25.96 -57.68 7.89
C ARG A 299 -26.02 -58.56 6.64
N THR A 300 -24.96 -58.56 5.82
CA THR A 300 -24.90 -59.42 4.63
C THR A 300 -24.93 -60.90 4.99
N GLN A 301 -24.22 -61.34 6.03
CA GLN A 301 -24.24 -62.74 6.46
C GLN A 301 -25.66 -63.19 6.87
N LEU A 302 -26.38 -62.37 7.62
CA LEU A 302 -27.76 -62.68 8.02
C LEU A 302 -28.70 -62.71 6.81
N LEU A 303 -28.58 -61.71 5.92
CA LEU A 303 -29.40 -61.59 4.72
C LEU A 303 -29.14 -62.68 3.67
N VAL A 304 -27.96 -63.31 3.66
CA VAL A 304 -27.57 -64.36 2.71
C VAL A 304 -27.74 -65.77 3.29
N ASN A 305 -27.61 -65.97 4.61
CA ASN A 305 -27.56 -67.33 5.17
C ASN A 305 -28.82 -67.76 5.93
N LEU A 306 -29.67 -66.84 6.41
CA LEU A 306 -30.86 -67.21 7.20
C LEU A 306 -32.12 -67.39 6.34
N SER A 307 -33.05 -68.23 6.81
CA SER A 307 -34.42 -68.28 6.29
C SER A 307 -35.24 -67.06 6.75
N ARG A 308 -36.44 -66.87 6.17
CA ARG A 308 -37.36 -65.79 6.56
C ARG A 308 -37.71 -65.87 8.05
N GLU A 309 -38.04 -67.08 8.52
CA GLU A 309 -38.48 -67.33 9.90
C GLU A 309 -37.33 -67.14 10.89
N GLU A 310 -36.12 -67.60 10.56
CA GLU A 310 -34.92 -67.44 11.38
C GLU A 310 -34.49 -65.97 11.47
N LEU A 311 -34.61 -65.23 10.36
CA LEU A 311 -34.31 -63.80 10.32
C LEU A 311 -35.30 -63.02 11.20
N LEU A 312 -36.61 -63.26 11.05
CA LEU A 312 -37.64 -62.62 11.87
C LEU A 312 -37.50 -62.99 13.35
N ALA A 313 -37.23 -64.26 13.68
CA ALA A 313 -37.06 -64.71 15.06
C ALA A 313 -35.89 -64.02 15.78
N ARG A 314 -34.85 -63.60 15.04
CA ARG A 314 -33.68 -62.92 15.59
C ARG A 314 -33.91 -61.45 15.93
N PHE A 315 -34.88 -60.80 15.29
CA PHE A 315 -35.21 -59.37 15.47
C PHE A 315 -36.61 -59.14 16.05
N LYS A 316 -37.33 -60.23 16.40
CA LYS A 316 -38.52 -60.16 17.23
C LYS A 316 -38.12 -59.71 18.63
N VAL A 317 -38.51 -58.49 18.95
CA VAL A 317 -38.50 -57.96 20.32
C VAL A 317 -39.77 -58.49 20.98
N ASP A 318 -39.65 -59.14 22.14
CA ASP A 318 -40.78 -59.38 23.05
C ASP A 318 -41.35 -58.04 23.55
#